data_AF-A0A537CUK4-F1
#
_entry.id   AF-A0A537CUK4-F1
#
_cell.length_a   1.000
_cell.length_b   1.000
_cell.length_c   1.000
_cell.angle_alpha   90.00
_cell.angle_beta   90.00
_cell.angle_gamma   90.00
#
_symmetry.space_group_name_H-M   'P 1'
#
loop_
_entity.id
_entity.type
_entity.pdbx_description
1 polymer ?
#
loop_
_entity_poly.entity_id
_entity_poly.type
_entity_poly.pdbx_seq_one_letter_code
_entity_poly.pdbx_strand_id
1 'polypeptide(L)'
;AFPAVGRISPDYYCMDGTIPRKRLGEILHFIAQMEAKYGLRCPNVFHAGDGNLHPLILFDANDADELRRTELFAAEVLEKCIEVGGTITGEHGVGVEKINQMCVQFQPDELEMFQAVKAAFDPARLLNPGKAVPTLARCAEYGRMHVRGGKLPHAELPRF
;
A
#
# COMPACT_ATOMS: atom_id res chain seq x y z
N ALA A 1 -13.23 -2.08 16.30
CA ALA A 1 -12.67 -0.75 16.02
C ALA A 1 -13.48 0.02 14.97
N PHE A 2 -13.77 -0.56 13.80
CA PHE A 2 -14.47 0.11 12.68
C PHE A 2 -15.79 0.83 13.02
N PRO A 3 -16.74 0.27 13.80
CA PRO A 3 -17.97 0.98 14.14
C PRO A 3 -17.75 2.20 15.04
N ALA A 4 -16.67 2.22 15.83
CA ALA A 4 -16.33 3.37 16.66
C ALA A 4 -15.80 4.53 15.79
N VAL A 5 -15.05 4.20 14.75
CA VAL A 5 -14.55 5.20 13.77
C VAL A 5 -15.69 5.86 13.00
N GLY A 6 -16.69 5.09 12.56
CA GLY A 6 -17.88 5.63 11.90
C GLY A 6 -18.74 6.56 12.76
N ARG A 7 -18.45 6.72 14.07
CA ARG A 7 -19.11 7.73 14.93
C ARG A 7 -18.41 9.08 14.94
N ILE A 8 -17.15 9.14 14.50
CA ILE A 8 -16.29 10.33 14.61
C ILE A 8 -15.81 10.87 13.26
N SER A 9 -16.20 10.20 12.17
CA SER A 9 -15.90 10.57 10.79
C SER A 9 -17.01 10.06 9.87
N PRO A 10 -17.43 10.82 8.84
CA PRO A 10 -18.37 10.34 7.84
C PRO A 10 -17.81 9.14 7.07
N ASP A 11 -16.54 9.21 6.66
CA ASP A 11 -15.84 8.14 5.96
C ASP A 11 -14.50 7.79 6.64
N TYR A 12 -13.98 6.61 6.31
CA TYR A 12 -12.61 6.23 6.66
C TYR A 12 -11.99 5.36 5.57
N TYR A 13 -10.70 5.54 5.37
CA TYR A 13 -9.91 4.75 4.44
C TYR A 13 -9.19 3.64 5.21
N CYS A 14 -9.63 2.40 4.99
CA CYS A 14 -9.07 1.23 5.64
C CYS A 14 -7.84 0.75 4.89
N MET A 15 -6.66 1.01 5.44
CA MET A 15 -5.42 0.46 4.91
C MET A 15 -5.10 -0.92 5.50
N ASP A 16 -4.23 -1.63 4.81
CA ASP A 16 -3.72 -2.93 5.23
C ASP A 16 -2.30 -3.07 4.69
N GLY A 17 -1.31 -3.18 5.56
CA GLY A 17 0.08 -3.35 5.21
C GLY A 17 0.81 -3.97 6.38
N THR A 18 1.82 -4.80 6.10
CA THR A 18 2.57 -5.49 7.16
C THR A 18 3.99 -4.97 7.25
N ILE A 19 4.57 -5.09 8.44
CA ILE A 19 5.94 -4.69 8.73
C ILE A 19 6.62 -5.71 9.66
N PRO A 20 7.96 -5.72 9.73
CA PRO A 20 8.64 -6.42 10.81
C PRO A 20 8.19 -5.86 12.16
N ARG A 21 7.73 -6.72 13.08
CA ARG A 21 7.17 -6.31 14.39
C ARG A 21 8.00 -5.30 15.18
N LYS A 22 9.34 -5.41 15.08
CA LYS A 22 10.30 -4.50 15.72
C LYS A 22 10.22 -3.04 15.22
N ARG A 23 9.54 -2.80 14.09
CA ARG A 23 9.36 -1.49 13.44
C ARG A 23 8.03 -0.82 13.80
N LEU A 24 7.18 -1.44 14.62
CA LEU A 24 5.84 -0.90 14.94
C LEU A 24 5.90 0.54 15.51
N GLY A 25 6.83 0.82 16.41
CA GLY A 25 7.02 2.17 16.96
C GLY A 25 7.46 3.20 15.91
N GLU A 26 8.31 2.78 14.95
CA GLU A 26 8.77 3.65 13.85
C GLU A 26 7.59 4.03 12.94
N ILE A 27 6.75 3.06 12.56
CA ILE A 27 5.60 3.32 11.69
C ILE A 27 4.54 4.15 12.40
N LEU A 28 4.26 3.90 13.67
CA LEU A 28 3.35 4.75 14.45
C LEU A 28 3.80 6.21 14.50
N HIS A 29 5.10 6.45 14.67
CA HIS A 29 5.65 7.81 14.63
C HIS A 29 5.53 8.44 13.24
N PHE A 30 5.81 7.67 12.19
CA PHE A 30 5.66 8.11 10.81
C PHE A 30 4.20 8.48 10.49
N ILE A 31 3.23 7.66 10.90
CA ILE A 31 1.80 7.94 10.70
C ILE A 31 1.40 9.25 11.40
N ALA A 32 1.87 9.50 12.63
CA ALA A 32 1.62 10.76 13.32
C ALA A 32 2.19 11.99 12.58
N GLN A 33 3.36 11.85 11.93
CA GLN A 33 3.91 12.91 11.07
C GLN A 33 3.03 13.12 9.83
N MET A 34 2.47 12.05 9.26
CA MET A 34 1.57 12.13 8.13
C MET A 34 0.22 12.75 8.50
N GLU A 35 -0.31 12.47 9.69
CA GLU A 35 -1.51 13.17 10.20
C GLU A 35 -1.30 14.69 10.20
N ALA A 36 -0.11 15.16 10.64
CA ALA A 36 0.24 16.58 10.61
C ALA A 36 0.45 17.13 9.19
N LYS A 37 1.17 16.38 8.34
CA LYS A 37 1.46 16.77 6.95
C LYS A 37 0.19 16.91 6.11
N TYR A 38 -0.72 15.95 6.27
CA TYR A 38 -1.95 15.89 5.50
C TYR A 38 -3.13 16.50 6.22
N GLY A 39 -3.04 16.91 7.48
CA GLY A 39 -4.17 17.48 8.22
C GLY A 39 -5.37 16.54 8.32
N LEU A 40 -5.13 15.24 8.44
CA LEU A 40 -6.15 14.19 8.53
C LEU A 40 -5.84 13.31 9.75
N ARG A 41 -6.87 12.81 10.43
CA ARG A 41 -6.70 11.93 11.61
C ARG A 41 -6.58 10.48 11.17
N CYS A 42 -5.85 9.66 11.91
CA CYS A 42 -5.61 8.25 11.59
C CYS A 42 -5.55 7.38 12.85
N PRO A 43 -6.70 6.92 13.38
CA PRO A 43 -6.73 5.84 14.34
C PRO A 43 -6.07 4.58 13.78
N ASN A 44 -5.34 3.87 14.62
CA ASN A 44 -4.66 2.65 14.21
C ASN A 44 -5.24 1.41 14.90
N VAL A 45 -5.40 0.35 14.13
CA VAL A 45 -5.77 -1.00 14.59
C VAL A 45 -4.70 -1.96 14.08
N PHE A 46 -4.39 -3.01 14.85
CA PHE A 46 -3.28 -3.90 14.50
C PHE A 46 -3.58 -5.35 14.82
N HIS A 47 -3.09 -6.24 13.97
CA HIS A 47 -2.69 -7.57 14.40
C HIS A 47 -1.19 -7.50 14.79
N ALA A 48 -0.90 -6.88 15.94
CA ALA A 48 0.48 -6.60 16.33
C ALA A 48 1.38 -7.86 16.43
N GLY A 49 0.77 -9.04 16.62
CA GLY A 49 1.45 -10.33 16.73
C GLY A 49 2.12 -10.81 15.44
N ASP A 50 1.60 -10.43 14.27
CA ASP A 50 2.15 -10.72 12.94
C ASP A 50 2.67 -9.46 12.23
N GLY A 51 2.43 -8.28 12.78
CA GLY A 51 2.91 -7.01 12.24
C GLY A 51 1.99 -6.41 11.19
N ASN A 52 0.75 -6.91 11.06
CA ASN A 52 -0.25 -6.33 10.18
C ASN A 52 -0.89 -5.07 10.79
N LEU A 53 -0.92 -4.01 9.99
CA LEU A 53 -1.39 -2.69 10.35
C LEU A 53 -2.68 -2.36 9.60
N HIS A 54 -3.64 -1.81 10.33
CA HIS A 54 -4.85 -1.20 9.79
C HIS A 54 -4.99 0.25 10.26
N PRO A 55 -4.18 1.18 9.71
CA PRO A 55 -4.43 2.60 9.89
C PRO A 55 -5.73 2.98 9.15
N LEU A 56 -6.57 3.76 9.84
CA LEU A 56 -7.89 4.17 9.36
C LEU A 56 -7.87 5.68 9.15
N ILE A 57 -7.57 6.15 7.95
CA ILE A 57 -7.50 7.60 7.69
C ILE A 57 -8.93 8.14 7.65
N LEU A 58 -9.23 9.13 8.50
CA LEU A 58 -10.55 9.74 8.63
C LEU A 58 -10.67 10.91 7.66
N PHE A 59 -11.73 10.92 6.86
CA PHE A 59 -11.98 11.95 5.84
C PHE A 59 -13.48 12.06 5.52
N ASP A 60 -13.87 13.08 4.76
CA ASP A 60 -15.18 13.23 4.09
C ASP A 60 -15.02 13.01 2.58
N ALA A 61 -15.66 11.98 2.04
CA ALA A 61 -15.58 11.66 0.62
C ALA A 61 -16.28 12.69 -0.29
N ASN A 62 -17.10 13.59 0.28
CA ASN A 62 -17.70 14.69 -0.46
C ASN A 62 -16.75 15.90 -0.61
N ASP A 63 -15.65 15.93 0.15
CA ASP A 63 -14.57 16.88 -0.05
C ASP A 63 -13.47 16.25 -0.93
N ALA A 64 -13.38 16.72 -2.17
CA ALA A 64 -12.41 16.21 -3.15
C ALA A 64 -10.95 16.44 -2.73
N ASP A 65 -10.66 17.47 -1.93
CA ASP A 65 -9.32 17.70 -1.40
C ASP A 65 -9.00 16.73 -0.26
N GLU A 66 -9.94 16.46 0.65
CA GLU A 66 -9.76 15.44 1.69
C GLU A 66 -9.54 14.05 1.11
N LEU A 67 -10.33 13.67 0.10
CA LEU A 67 -10.13 12.40 -0.61
C LEU A 67 -8.73 12.32 -1.24
N ARG A 68 -8.31 13.36 -1.96
CA ARG A 68 -6.97 13.41 -2.56
C ARG A 68 -5.86 13.31 -1.51
N ARG A 69 -5.97 14.06 -0.40
CA ARG A 69 -5.00 14.01 0.70
C ARG A 69 -4.97 12.63 1.36
N THR A 70 -6.12 11.98 1.48
CA THR A 70 -6.26 10.63 2.01
C THR A 70 -5.53 9.60 1.15
N GLU A 71 -5.69 9.65 -0.17
CA GLU A 71 -4.99 8.74 -1.10
C GLU A 71 -3.46 8.96 -1.06
N LEU A 72 -3.01 10.21 -0.94
CA LEU A 72 -1.58 10.54 -0.81
C LEU A 72 -1.00 10.07 0.54
N PHE A 73 -1.73 10.31 1.63
CA PHE A 73 -1.36 9.79 2.96
C PHE A 73 -1.28 8.26 2.91
N ALA A 74 -2.28 7.60 2.34
CA ALA A 74 -2.31 6.15 2.25
C ALA A 74 -1.12 5.59 1.47
N ALA A 75 -0.84 6.18 0.31
CA ALA A 75 0.31 5.82 -0.53
C ALA A 75 1.63 5.91 0.24
N GLU A 76 1.88 7.01 0.96
CA GLU A 76 3.13 7.20 1.70
C GLU A 76 3.29 6.22 2.86
N VAL A 77 2.20 5.87 3.56
CA VAL A 77 2.24 4.85 4.63
C VAL A 77 2.58 3.47 4.05
N LEU A 78 1.94 3.07 2.95
CA LEU A 78 2.23 1.78 2.29
C LEU A 78 3.65 1.74 1.71
N GLU A 79 4.13 2.83 1.12
CA GLU A 79 5.51 2.94 0.66
C GLU A 79 6.50 2.86 1.82
N LYS A 80 6.19 3.47 2.97
CA LYS A 80 7.01 3.34 4.19
C LYS A 80 7.01 1.91 4.72
N CYS A 81 5.90 1.18 4.63
CA CYS A 81 5.87 -0.26 4.95
C CYS A 81 6.90 -1.03 4.12
N ILE A 82 6.98 -0.78 2.80
CA ILE A 82 8.00 -1.39 1.93
C ILE A 82 9.41 -0.98 2.38
N GLU A 83 9.65 0.30 2.65
CA GLU A 83 10.95 0.85 3.04
C GLU A 83 11.50 0.21 4.33
N VAL A 84 10.62 -0.20 5.26
CA VAL A 84 11.04 -0.85 6.52
C VAL A 84 11.11 -2.37 6.42
N GLY A 85 10.96 -2.94 5.22
CA GLY A 85 11.02 -4.39 4.95
C GLY A 85 9.68 -5.11 5.06
N GLY A 86 8.58 -4.39 4.85
CA GLY A 86 7.20 -4.88 4.88
C GLY A 86 6.59 -5.10 3.49
N THR A 87 5.25 -5.17 3.44
CA THR A 87 4.45 -5.30 2.20
C THR A 87 3.24 -4.37 2.22
N ILE A 88 2.78 -3.96 1.03
CA ILE A 88 1.62 -3.08 0.83
C ILE A 88 0.28 -3.74 1.16
N THR A 89 0.27 -5.04 1.43
CA THR A 89 -0.92 -5.76 1.88
C THR A 89 -0.53 -6.99 2.68
N GLY A 90 -1.23 -7.22 3.79
CA GLY A 90 -1.18 -8.43 4.60
C GLY A 90 -2.30 -9.39 4.23
N GLU A 91 -3.53 -8.88 4.11
CA GLU A 91 -4.74 -9.69 3.92
C GLU A 91 -5.73 -9.17 2.88
N HIS A 92 -5.77 -7.88 2.57
CA HIS A 92 -6.85 -7.31 1.72
C HIS A 92 -6.58 -7.46 0.21
N GLY A 93 -5.33 -7.69 -0.17
CA GLY A 93 -4.89 -7.70 -1.55
C GLY A 93 -4.67 -6.30 -2.12
N VAL A 94 -4.51 -6.24 -3.44
CA VAL A 94 -4.09 -5.03 -4.17
C VAL A 94 -5.27 -4.32 -4.85
N GLY A 95 -6.10 -5.07 -5.59
CA GLY A 95 -7.21 -4.51 -6.35
C GLY A 95 -6.79 -3.38 -7.31
N VAL A 96 -7.60 -2.33 -7.38
CA VAL A 96 -7.22 -1.06 -8.04
C VAL A 96 -6.50 -0.14 -7.05
N GLU A 97 -6.86 -0.23 -5.78
CA GLU A 97 -6.46 0.69 -4.73
C GLU A 97 -4.93 0.78 -4.59
N LYS A 98 -4.25 -0.38 -4.44
CA LYS A 98 -2.81 -0.43 -4.18
C LYS A 98 -1.96 -0.69 -5.41
N ILE A 99 -2.57 -0.63 -6.60
CA ILE A 99 -1.91 -1.06 -7.83
C ILE A 99 -0.71 -0.18 -8.18
N ASN A 100 -0.68 1.07 -7.72
CA ASN A 100 0.47 1.96 -7.89
C ASN A 100 1.63 1.53 -6.97
N GLN A 101 1.36 1.14 -5.73
CA GLN A 101 2.39 0.73 -4.76
C GLN A 101 3.00 -0.64 -5.10
N MET A 102 2.35 -1.45 -5.94
CA MET A 102 2.99 -2.61 -6.58
C MET A 102 4.26 -2.23 -7.35
N CYS A 103 4.29 -1.05 -7.97
CA CYS A 103 5.46 -0.53 -8.68
C CYS A 103 6.63 -0.17 -7.76
N VAL A 104 6.36 -0.03 -6.46
CA VAL A 104 7.37 0.24 -5.42
C VAL A 104 7.83 -1.07 -4.79
N GLN A 105 6.90 -2.01 -4.56
CA GLN A 105 7.18 -3.27 -3.90
C GLN A 105 7.96 -4.24 -4.78
N PHE A 106 7.61 -4.33 -6.06
CA PHE A 106 8.13 -5.33 -6.99
C PHE A 106 8.99 -4.69 -8.07
N GLN A 107 10.04 -5.40 -8.47
CA GLN A 107 10.89 -5.03 -9.60
C GLN A 107 10.17 -5.26 -10.95
N PRO A 108 10.59 -4.58 -12.03
CA PRO A 108 9.96 -4.73 -13.34
C PRO A 108 9.89 -6.18 -13.85
N ASP A 109 10.93 -6.98 -13.62
CA ASP A 109 11.00 -8.39 -13.99
C ASP A 109 10.01 -9.25 -13.18
N GLU A 110 9.85 -8.99 -11.88
CA GLU A 110 8.81 -9.64 -11.05
C GLU A 110 7.40 -9.31 -11.57
N LEU A 111 7.15 -8.05 -11.94
CA LEU A 111 5.88 -7.62 -12.51
C LEU A 111 5.60 -8.26 -13.88
N GLU A 112 6.62 -8.41 -14.72
CA GLU A 112 6.52 -9.14 -15.99
C GLU A 112 6.16 -10.62 -15.76
N MET A 113 6.74 -11.26 -14.75
CA MET A 113 6.37 -12.64 -14.39
C MET A 113 4.91 -12.74 -13.96
N PHE A 114 4.40 -11.81 -13.16
CA PHE A 114 2.97 -11.79 -12.81
C PHE A 114 2.07 -11.61 -14.04
N GLN A 115 2.47 -10.75 -14.98
CA GLN A 115 1.74 -10.59 -16.24
C GLN A 115 1.81 -11.83 -17.13
N ALA A 116 2.93 -12.55 -17.16
CA ALA A 116 3.08 -13.79 -17.91
C ALA A 116 2.14 -14.88 -17.37
N VAL A 117 2.06 -15.03 -16.04
CA VAL A 117 1.08 -15.92 -15.39
C VAL A 117 -0.34 -15.51 -15.76
N LYS A 118 -0.67 -14.21 -15.67
CA LYS A 118 -1.98 -13.71 -16.07
C LYS A 118 -2.32 -14.04 -17.53
N ALA A 119 -1.38 -13.85 -18.45
CA ALA A 119 -1.58 -14.12 -19.88
C ALA A 119 -1.74 -15.62 -20.18
N ALA A 120 -1.10 -16.50 -19.39
CA ALA A 120 -1.24 -17.95 -19.55
C ALA A 120 -2.66 -18.45 -19.24
N PHE A 121 -3.33 -17.84 -18.25
CA PHE A 121 -4.68 -18.25 -17.82
C PHE A 121 -5.80 -17.33 -18.34
N ASP A 122 -5.47 -16.14 -18.84
CA ASP A 122 -6.42 -15.19 -19.42
C ASP A 122 -5.81 -14.46 -20.63
N PRO A 123 -5.63 -15.16 -21.78
CA PRO A 123 -4.97 -14.59 -22.95
C PRO A 123 -5.68 -13.35 -23.51
N ALA A 124 -7.02 -13.32 -23.42
CA ALA A 124 -7.85 -12.21 -23.87
C ALA A 124 -7.93 -11.05 -22.85
N ARG A 125 -7.35 -11.23 -21.65
CA ARG A 125 -7.32 -10.25 -20.56
C ARG A 125 -8.71 -9.75 -20.12
N LEU A 126 -9.70 -10.63 -20.10
CA LEU A 126 -11.08 -10.29 -19.76
C LEU A 126 -11.39 -10.45 -18.27
N LEU A 127 -10.61 -11.24 -17.54
CA LEU A 127 -10.85 -11.50 -16.12
C LEU A 127 -10.29 -10.36 -15.27
N ASN A 128 -11.17 -9.42 -14.90
CA ASN A 128 -10.89 -8.32 -13.97
C ASN A 128 -9.75 -7.38 -14.43
N PRO A 129 -9.85 -6.77 -15.62
CA PRO A 129 -8.79 -5.95 -16.19
C PRO A 129 -8.47 -4.73 -15.32
N GLY A 130 -7.19 -4.34 -15.31
CA GLY A 130 -6.72 -3.14 -14.61
C GLY A 130 -6.59 -3.27 -13.09
N LYS A 131 -6.65 -4.49 -12.54
CA LYS A 131 -6.51 -4.76 -11.10
C LYS A 131 -5.36 -5.71 -10.81
N ALA A 132 -4.90 -5.68 -9.56
CA ALA A 132 -3.88 -6.55 -8.95
C ALA A 132 -2.44 -6.41 -9.49
N VAL A 133 -2.25 -6.42 -10.81
CA VAL A 133 -0.91 -6.33 -11.42
C VAL A 133 -0.84 -5.09 -12.31
N PRO A 134 0.04 -4.11 -12.02
CA PRO A 134 0.19 -2.93 -12.87
C PRO A 134 0.85 -3.29 -14.21
N THR A 135 0.61 -2.46 -15.22
CA THR A 135 1.43 -2.44 -16.43
C THR A 135 2.76 -1.73 -16.15
N LEU A 136 3.81 -2.08 -16.89
CA LEU A 136 5.10 -1.38 -16.75
C LEU A 136 4.98 0.10 -17.14
N ALA A 137 4.14 0.41 -18.13
CA ALA A 137 3.83 1.80 -18.51
C ALA A 137 3.24 2.59 -17.33
N ARG A 138 2.31 2.00 -16.58
CA ARG A 138 1.74 2.61 -15.37
C ARG A 138 2.81 2.86 -14.31
N CYS A 139 3.73 1.91 -14.12
CA CYS A 139 4.84 2.10 -13.16
C CYS A 139 5.82 3.20 -13.59
N ALA A 140 6.03 3.37 -14.89
CA ALA A 140 6.82 4.48 -15.44
C ALA A 140 6.10 5.83 -15.22
N GLU A 141 4.80 5.91 -15.51
CA GLU A 141 3.98 7.11 -15.30
C GLU A 141 3.87 7.51 -13.83
N TYR A 142 3.78 6.53 -12.92
CA TYR A 142 3.78 6.78 -11.47
C TYR A 142 5.13 7.31 -10.96
N GLY A 143 6.20 7.23 -11.77
CA GLY A 143 7.52 7.78 -11.42
C GLY A 143 8.31 6.94 -10.41
N ARG A 144 7.83 5.73 -10.08
CA ARG A 144 8.47 4.82 -9.12
C ARG A 144 9.16 3.61 -9.76
N MET A 145 9.21 3.54 -11.09
CA MET A 145 10.05 2.54 -11.78
C MET A 145 11.53 2.88 -11.59
N HIS A 146 12.13 2.30 -10.55
CA HIS A 146 13.54 2.49 -10.24
C HIS A 146 14.37 1.32 -10.76
N VAL A 147 15.18 1.53 -11.80
CA VAL A 147 16.18 0.54 -12.26
C VAL A 147 17.32 0.50 -11.24
N ARG A 148 17.27 -0.45 -10.29
CA ARG A 148 18.25 -0.54 -9.18
C ARG A 148 19.49 -1.37 -9.47
N GLY A 149 19.87 -1.52 -10.74
CA GLY A 149 21.12 -2.19 -11.15
C GLY A 149 21.34 -3.58 -10.54
N GLY A 150 20.25 -4.34 -10.29
CA GLY A 150 20.31 -5.67 -9.70
C GLY A 150 20.44 -5.75 -8.17
N LYS A 151 20.35 -4.62 -7.43
CA LYS A 151 20.38 -4.64 -5.95
C LYS A 151 18.99 -4.89 -5.37
N LEU A 152 18.83 -6.00 -4.66
CA LEU A 152 17.60 -6.35 -3.94
C LEU A 152 17.42 -5.48 -2.68
N PRO A 153 16.24 -4.89 -2.46
CA PRO A 153 15.89 -4.27 -1.17
C PRO A 153 15.89 -5.33 -0.06
N HIS A 154 16.53 -5.00 1.06
CA HIS A 154 16.59 -5.84 2.26
C HIS A 154 17.03 -7.30 1.99
N ALA A 155 18.17 -7.47 1.32
CA ALA A 155 18.69 -8.80 0.96
C ALA A 155 18.96 -9.70 2.18
N GLU A 156 19.06 -9.11 3.38
CA GLU A 156 19.23 -9.80 4.66
C GLU A 156 17.94 -10.44 5.21
N LEU A 157 16.76 -10.06 4.69
CA LEU A 157 15.50 -10.63 5.13
C LEU A 157 15.29 -12.00 4.48
N PRO A 158 14.95 -13.04 5.25
CA PRO A 158 14.62 -14.35 4.69
C PRO A 158 13.36 -14.21 3.81
N ARG A 159 13.48 -14.63 2.55
CA ARG A 159 12.35 -14.83 1.65
C ARG A 159 12.19 -16.34 1.55
N PHE A 160 11.11 -16.85 2.14
CA PHE A 160 10.79 -18.26 2.42
C PHE A 160 11.54 -18.87 3.62
#